data_AF-X1S2I9-F1
#
_entry.id   AF-X1S2I9-F1
#
_cell.length_a   1.000
_cell.length_b   1.000
_cell.length_c   1.000
_cell.angle_alpha   90.00
_cell.angle_beta   90.00
_cell.angle_gamma   90.00
#
_symmetry.space_group_name_H-M   'P 1'
#
loop_
_entity.id
_entity.type
_entity.pdbx_description
1 polymer ?
#
loop_
_entity_poly.entity_id
_entity_poly.type
_entity_poly.pdbx_seq_one_letter_code
_entity_poly.pdbx_strand_id
1 'polypeptide(L)'
;MVNKRQKTSKLTASVHIAEMLRLRQEAIETATRLEAVVDRIGKAATIEAYPPPEVAHKAEAVGVTKGKLNTLSTVLLGILTGVFIGLGAMFCTLVTTDAGLGFGLTKLLGGLAFCLGLILVVVAGAELFTGNCLMTMSWMSGRTSFAQLLRNWGLVYFANLIGALSLAGLMFYTYQWMLSGHGVGANALLIANAKVDLSFGSALARGILCNALVCLAIWLCFSARTVTGKILS
;
A
#
# COMPACT_ATOMS: atom_id res chain seq x y z
N MET A 1 -74.53 39.42 -11.47
CA MET A 1 -74.07 38.03 -11.22
C MET A 1 -72.71 37.67 -11.83
N VAL A 2 -72.11 38.50 -12.69
CA VAL A 2 -70.84 38.19 -13.40
C VAL A 2 -69.59 38.22 -12.50
N ASN A 3 -69.56 39.10 -11.50
CA ASN A 3 -68.38 39.37 -10.67
C ASN A 3 -68.02 38.23 -9.67
N LYS A 4 -68.99 37.45 -9.18
CA LYS A 4 -68.74 36.30 -8.29
C LYS A 4 -68.10 35.11 -9.02
N ARG A 5 -68.51 34.82 -10.27
CA ARG A 5 -67.96 33.72 -11.09
C ARG A 5 -66.51 33.98 -11.52
N GLN A 6 -66.17 35.24 -11.75
CA GLN A 6 -64.82 35.65 -12.16
C GLN A 6 -63.82 35.61 -10.97
N LYS A 7 -64.31 35.84 -9.75
CA LYS A 7 -63.51 35.77 -8.52
C LYS A 7 -63.27 34.32 -8.07
N THR A 8 -64.27 33.43 -8.19
CA THR A 8 -64.09 31.99 -7.93
C THR A 8 -63.19 31.31 -8.97
N SER A 9 -63.26 31.69 -10.24
CA SER A 9 -62.37 31.19 -11.31
C SER A 9 -60.90 31.59 -11.10
N LYS A 10 -60.61 32.80 -10.61
CA LYS A 10 -59.24 33.23 -10.28
C LYS A 10 -58.69 32.51 -9.04
N LEU A 11 -59.53 32.22 -8.06
CA LEU A 11 -59.13 31.55 -6.83
C LEU A 11 -58.80 30.06 -7.08
N THR A 12 -59.60 29.35 -7.89
CA THR A 12 -59.30 27.97 -8.30
C THR A 12 -58.03 27.89 -9.16
N ALA A 13 -57.80 28.84 -10.07
CA ALA A 13 -56.56 28.90 -10.84
C ALA A 13 -55.33 29.12 -9.94
N SER A 14 -55.43 29.99 -8.92
CA SER A 14 -54.32 30.26 -7.99
C SER A 14 -53.97 29.06 -7.10
N VAL A 15 -54.97 28.30 -6.64
CA VAL A 15 -54.75 27.06 -5.87
C VAL A 15 -54.10 26.00 -6.74
N HIS A 16 -54.55 25.85 -7.99
CA HIS A 16 -53.99 24.88 -8.93
C HIS A 16 -52.54 25.21 -9.31
N ILE A 17 -52.22 26.50 -9.48
CA ILE A 17 -50.83 26.95 -9.71
C ILE A 17 -49.95 26.66 -8.49
N ALA A 18 -50.43 26.91 -7.27
CA ALA A 18 -49.67 26.63 -6.05
C ALA A 18 -49.39 25.12 -5.88
N GLU A 19 -50.39 24.27 -6.17
CA GLU A 19 -50.23 22.81 -6.15
C GLU A 19 -49.26 22.34 -7.24
N MET A 20 -49.33 22.93 -8.44
CA MET A 20 -48.43 22.63 -9.55
C MET A 20 -46.97 23.04 -9.25
N LEU A 21 -46.77 24.17 -8.55
CA LEU A 21 -45.45 24.61 -8.09
C LEU A 21 -44.88 23.68 -7.02
N ARG A 22 -45.71 23.25 -6.06
CA ARG A 22 -45.33 22.28 -5.02
C ARG A 22 -44.90 20.94 -5.62
N LEU A 23 -45.69 20.41 -6.56
CA LEU A 23 -45.36 19.16 -7.25
C LEU A 23 -44.06 19.28 -8.07
N ARG A 24 -43.82 20.45 -8.70
CA ARG A 24 -42.53 20.73 -9.36
C ARG A 24 -41.37 20.73 -8.37
N GLN A 25 -41.54 21.31 -7.19
CA GLN A 25 -40.50 21.35 -6.15
C GLN A 25 -40.19 19.96 -5.58
N GLU A 26 -41.22 19.15 -5.29
CA GLU A 26 -41.06 17.76 -4.84
C GLU A 26 -40.38 16.91 -5.92
N ALA A 27 -40.71 17.11 -7.19
CA ALA A 27 -40.06 16.44 -8.31
C ALA A 27 -38.58 16.84 -8.46
N ILE A 28 -38.25 18.12 -8.31
CA ILE A 28 -36.86 18.61 -8.34
C ILE A 28 -36.07 18.01 -7.17
N GLU A 29 -36.60 18.02 -5.94
CA GLU A 29 -35.91 17.46 -4.79
C GLU A 29 -35.66 15.95 -4.94
N THR A 30 -36.63 15.22 -5.49
CA THR A 30 -36.51 13.79 -5.77
C THR A 30 -35.45 13.52 -6.84
N ALA A 31 -35.40 14.34 -7.89
CA ALA A 31 -34.36 14.25 -8.93
C ALA A 31 -32.96 14.53 -8.37
N THR A 32 -32.79 15.57 -7.55
CA THR A 32 -31.51 15.88 -6.91
C THR A 32 -31.04 14.76 -5.97
N ARG A 33 -31.95 14.15 -5.22
CA ARG A 33 -31.64 12.98 -4.36
C ARG A 33 -31.23 11.77 -5.20
N LEU A 34 -31.91 11.53 -6.32
CA LEU A 34 -31.58 10.46 -7.25
C LEU A 34 -30.19 10.67 -7.87
N GLU A 35 -29.88 11.88 -8.33
CA GLU A 35 -28.55 12.24 -8.85
C GLU A 35 -27.46 12.02 -7.80
N ALA A 36 -27.69 12.42 -6.54
CA ALA A 36 -26.74 12.18 -5.45
C ALA A 36 -26.55 10.68 -5.15
N VAL A 37 -27.59 9.86 -5.27
CA VAL A 37 -27.50 8.41 -5.11
C VAL A 37 -26.79 7.78 -6.32
N VAL A 38 -27.08 8.22 -7.54
CA VAL A 38 -26.41 7.76 -8.77
C VAL A 38 -24.93 8.14 -8.74
N ASP A 39 -24.55 9.34 -8.28
CA ASP A 39 -23.16 9.74 -8.10
C ASP A 39 -22.45 8.90 -7.02
N ARG A 40 -23.13 8.59 -5.91
CA ARG A 40 -22.60 7.68 -4.89
C ARG A 40 -22.42 6.25 -5.41
N ILE A 41 -23.38 5.74 -6.17
CA ILE A 41 -23.29 4.42 -6.82
C ILE A 41 -22.18 4.44 -7.87
N GLY A 42 -22.07 5.52 -8.64
CA GLY A 42 -21.00 5.74 -9.62
C GLY A 42 -19.62 5.71 -8.99
N LYS A 43 -19.39 6.49 -7.94
CA LYS A 43 -18.13 6.49 -7.17
C LYS A 43 -17.84 5.16 -6.46
N ALA A 44 -18.88 4.43 -6.05
CA ALA A 44 -18.71 3.08 -5.49
C ALA A 44 -18.40 2.04 -6.58
N ALA A 45 -18.85 2.27 -7.81
CA ALA A 45 -18.66 1.41 -8.97
C ALA A 45 -17.38 1.74 -9.78
N THR A 46 -16.76 2.91 -9.58
CA THR A 46 -15.53 3.28 -10.28
C THR A 46 -14.30 2.62 -9.67
N ILE A 47 -13.38 2.18 -10.54
CA ILE A 47 -12.04 1.70 -10.16
C ILE A 47 -11.11 2.90 -9.90
N GLU A 48 -11.62 3.99 -9.33
CA GLU A 48 -10.81 5.15 -8.99
C GLU A 48 -10.03 4.87 -7.70
N ALA A 49 -8.73 5.22 -7.72
CA ALA A 49 -7.88 5.09 -6.54
C ALA A 49 -8.39 5.98 -5.40
N TYR A 50 -8.17 5.56 -4.15
CA TYR A 50 -8.59 6.35 -3.00
C TYR A 50 -7.90 7.72 -2.97
N PRO A 51 -8.63 8.80 -2.66
CA PRO A 51 -8.03 10.13 -2.54
C PRO A 51 -7.09 10.18 -1.33
N PRO A 52 -6.08 11.07 -1.32
CA PRO A 52 -5.06 11.12 -0.26
C PRO A 52 -5.58 11.14 1.19
N PRO A 53 -6.69 11.84 1.54
CA PRO A 53 -7.23 11.80 2.89
C PRO A 53 -7.74 10.41 3.30
N GLU A 54 -8.36 9.67 2.39
CA GLU A 54 -8.85 8.31 2.66
C GLU A 54 -7.68 7.32 2.83
N VAL A 55 -6.60 7.51 2.05
CA VAL A 55 -5.37 6.73 2.22
C VAL A 55 -4.74 6.97 3.60
N ALA A 56 -4.72 8.23 4.07
CA ALA A 56 -4.22 8.57 5.40
C ALA A 56 -5.01 7.85 6.51
N HIS A 57 -6.35 7.90 6.45
CA HIS A 57 -7.20 7.20 7.41
C HIS A 57 -7.00 5.67 7.37
N LYS A 58 -6.80 5.11 6.18
CA LYS A 58 -6.50 3.69 6.01
C LYS A 58 -5.13 3.33 6.60
N ALA A 59 -4.10 4.14 6.36
CA ALA A 59 -2.77 3.96 6.94
C ALA A 59 -2.81 4.02 8.47
N GLU A 60 -3.55 4.96 9.05
CA GLU A 60 -3.80 5.04 10.49
C GLU A 60 -4.49 3.78 11.03
N ALA A 61 -5.58 3.33 10.39
CA ALA A 61 -6.34 2.16 10.82
C ALA A 61 -5.50 0.88 10.76
N VAL A 62 -4.70 0.72 9.70
CA VAL A 62 -3.71 -0.37 9.58
C VAL A 62 -2.69 -0.27 10.72
N GLY A 63 -2.18 0.93 11.03
CA GLY A 63 -1.24 1.13 12.13
C GLY A 63 -1.80 0.72 13.50
N VAL A 64 -3.05 1.08 13.79
CA VAL A 64 -3.73 0.66 15.02
C VAL A 64 -3.89 -0.86 15.09
N THR A 65 -4.23 -1.50 13.97
CA THR A 65 -4.39 -2.96 13.89
C THR A 65 -3.06 -3.66 14.16
N LYS A 66 -1.98 -3.19 13.55
CA LYS A 66 -0.61 -3.67 13.75
C LYS A 66 -0.10 -3.47 15.17
N GLY A 67 -0.51 -2.39 15.85
CA GLY A 67 -0.18 -2.16 17.26
C GLY A 67 -0.86 -3.14 18.24
N LYS A 68 -2.00 -3.74 17.83
CA LYS A 68 -2.81 -4.65 18.65
C LYS A 68 -2.59 -6.14 18.34
N LEU A 69 -1.86 -6.46 17.27
CA LEU A 69 -1.53 -7.83 16.90
C LEU A 69 -0.80 -8.57 18.04
N ASN A 70 -1.12 -9.85 18.21
CA ASN A 70 -0.46 -10.70 19.19
C ASN A 70 0.99 -10.99 18.73
N THR A 71 1.87 -11.29 19.69
CA THR A 71 3.30 -11.47 19.39
C THR A 71 3.55 -12.59 18.38
N LEU A 72 2.82 -13.70 18.50
CA LEU A 72 3.00 -14.86 17.62
C LEU A 72 2.70 -14.53 16.16
N SER A 73 1.55 -13.91 15.87
CA SER A 73 1.22 -13.54 14.49
C SER A 73 2.17 -12.49 13.95
N THR A 74 2.57 -11.49 14.75
CA THR A 74 3.57 -10.49 14.34
C THR A 74 4.90 -11.15 13.96
N VAL A 75 5.38 -12.11 14.76
CA VAL A 75 6.64 -12.81 14.49
C VAL A 75 6.52 -13.72 13.27
N LEU A 76 5.46 -14.53 13.15
CA LEU A 76 5.30 -15.43 12.00
C LEU A 76 5.16 -14.66 10.68
N LEU A 77 4.35 -13.60 10.67
CA LEU A 77 4.22 -12.70 9.51
C LEU A 77 5.52 -11.95 9.23
N GLY A 78 6.28 -11.60 10.27
CA GLY A 78 7.61 -10.98 10.13
C GLY A 78 8.65 -11.93 9.52
N ILE A 79 8.67 -13.19 9.94
CA ILE A 79 9.55 -14.22 9.35
C ILE A 79 9.19 -14.40 7.88
N LEU A 80 7.90 -14.49 7.55
CA LEU A 80 7.43 -14.64 6.18
C LEU A 80 7.91 -13.48 5.29
N THR A 81 7.83 -12.24 5.77
CA THR A 81 8.41 -11.09 5.07
C THR A 81 9.90 -11.24 4.82
N GLY A 82 10.67 -11.69 5.82
CA GLY A 82 12.11 -11.90 5.66
C GLY A 82 12.42 -12.87 4.53
N VAL A 83 11.66 -13.95 4.43
CA VAL A 83 11.73 -14.91 3.33
C VAL A 83 11.36 -14.27 2.00
N PHE A 84 10.25 -13.52 1.91
CA PHE A 84 9.82 -12.89 0.66
C PHE A 84 10.81 -11.85 0.12
N ILE A 85 11.33 -10.98 0.98
CA ILE A 85 12.37 -10.02 0.57
C ILE A 85 13.65 -10.74 0.19
N GLY A 86 14.02 -11.81 0.91
CA GLY A 86 15.15 -12.66 0.54
C GLY A 86 14.98 -13.34 -0.82
N LEU A 87 13.77 -13.80 -1.17
CA LEU A 87 13.47 -14.38 -2.49
C LEU A 87 13.64 -13.33 -3.60
N GLY A 88 13.14 -12.11 -3.38
CA GLY A 88 13.36 -10.99 -4.30
C GLY A 88 14.85 -10.66 -4.47
N ALA A 89 15.63 -10.70 -3.38
CA ALA A 89 17.08 -10.48 -3.42
C ALA A 89 17.82 -11.59 -4.17
N MET A 90 17.44 -12.86 -3.98
CA MET A 90 18.01 -13.98 -4.73
C MET A 90 17.66 -13.89 -6.22
N PHE A 91 16.43 -13.53 -6.56
CA PHE A 91 16.04 -13.36 -7.95
C PHE A 91 16.81 -12.20 -8.62
N CYS A 92 16.94 -11.07 -7.93
CA CYS A 92 17.80 -9.96 -8.35
C CYS A 92 19.25 -10.40 -8.59
N THR A 93 19.82 -11.19 -7.67
CA THR A 93 21.19 -11.71 -7.79
C THR A 93 21.33 -12.63 -8.99
N LEU A 94 20.36 -13.53 -9.20
CA LEU A 94 20.36 -14.46 -10.34
C LEU A 94 20.31 -13.71 -11.68
N VAL A 95 19.37 -12.78 -11.85
CA VAL A 95 19.18 -12.02 -13.10
C VAL A 95 20.37 -11.09 -13.40
N THR A 96 21.06 -10.62 -12.37
CA THR A 96 22.23 -9.74 -12.54
C THR A 96 23.54 -10.50 -12.74
N THR A 97 23.55 -11.81 -12.49
CA THR A 97 24.73 -12.65 -12.70
C THR A 97 24.94 -12.87 -14.19
N ASP A 98 26.11 -12.49 -14.70
CA ASP A 98 26.51 -12.64 -16.11
C ASP A 98 25.51 -12.05 -17.11
N ALA A 99 24.85 -10.94 -16.75
CA ALA A 99 23.77 -10.39 -17.55
C ALA A 99 24.21 -9.91 -18.96
N GLY A 100 25.47 -9.50 -19.15
CA GLY A 100 25.99 -9.05 -20.46
C GLY A 100 25.38 -7.76 -21.03
N LEU A 101 24.47 -7.08 -20.31
CA LEU A 101 23.66 -5.94 -20.81
C LEU A 101 24.22 -4.55 -20.47
N GLY A 102 25.40 -4.47 -19.84
CA GLY A 102 25.99 -3.23 -19.34
C GLY A 102 25.36 -2.73 -18.03
N PHE A 103 26.04 -1.81 -17.34
CA PHE A 103 25.72 -1.45 -15.95
C PHE A 103 24.27 -0.97 -15.75
N GLY A 104 23.79 -0.04 -16.57
CA GLY A 104 22.47 0.58 -16.40
C GLY A 104 21.32 -0.43 -16.55
N LEU A 105 21.32 -1.21 -17.63
CA LEU A 105 20.28 -2.21 -17.89
C LEU A 105 20.33 -3.36 -16.89
N THR A 106 21.52 -3.82 -16.48
CA THR A 106 21.65 -4.83 -15.43
C THR A 106 21.04 -4.35 -14.11
N LYS A 107 21.28 -3.09 -13.71
CA LYS A 107 20.68 -2.54 -12.48
C LYS A 107 19.17 -2.34 -12.59
N LEU A 108 18.66 -1.94 -13.76
CA LEU A 108 17.22 -1.84 -14.02
C LEU A 108 16.54 -3.20 -13.90
N LEU A 109 17.05 -4.23 -14.58
CA LEU A 109 16.51 -5.59 -14.52
C LEU A 109 16.58 -6.17 -13.10
N GLY A 110 17.69 -5.95 -12.40
CA GLY A 110 17.82 -6.34 -11.00
C GLY A 110 16.77 -5.67 -10.11
N GLY A 111 16.49 -4.38 -10.32
CA GLY A 111 15.43 -3.65 -9.62
C GLY A 111 14.04 -4.22 -9.88
N LEU A 112 13.70 -4.47 -11.14
CA LEU A 112 12.42 -5.09 -11.52
C LEU A 112 12.25 -6.49 -10.93
N ALA A 113 13.31 -7.31 -10.94
CA ALA A 113 13.30 -8.62 -10.31
C ALA A 113 13.11 -8.53 -8.78
N PHE A 114 13.71 -7.53 -8.12
CA PHE A 114 13.58 -7.32 -6.69
C PHE A 114 12.15 -6.94 -6.26
N CYS A 115 11.37 -6.27 -7.12
CA CYS A 115 9.98 -5.89 -6.84
C CYS A 115 9.10 -7.10 -6.46
N LEU A 116 9.43 -8.30 -6.94
CA LEU A 116 8.74 -9.54 -6.54
C LEU A 116 8.67 -9.70 -5.02
N GLY A 117 9.74 -9.37 -4.30
CA GLY A 117 9.77 -9.49 -2.85
C GLY A 117 8.73 -8.60 -2.16
N LEU A 118 8.62 -7.34 -2.59
CA LEU A 118 7.64 -6.41 -2.03
C LEU A 118 6.20 -6.78 -2.43
N ILE A 119 6.00 -7.25 -3.66
CA ILE A 119 4.70 -7.75 -4.13
C ILE A 119 4.21 -8.89 -3.23
N LEU A 120 5.06 -9.89 -2.96
CA LEU A 120 4.72 -11.01 -2.09
C LEU A 120 4.33 -10.54 -0.67
N VAL A 121 5.07 -9.59 -0.10
CA VAL A 121 4.77 -9.00 1.22
C VAL A 121 3.39 -8.32 1.22
N VAL A 122 3.12 -7.47 0.23
CA VAL A 122 1.88 -6.69 0.17
C VAL A 122 0.66 -7.57 -0.08
N VAL A 123 0.78 -8.55 -0.98
CA VAL A 123 -0.32 -9.46 -1.34
C VAL A 123 -0.62 -10.44 -0.21
N ALA A 124 0.41 -10.99 0.45
CA ALA A 124 0.24 -11.90 1.57
C ALA A 124 -0.18 -11.17 2.87
N GLY A 125 -0.03 -9.85 2.94
CA GLY A 125 -0.30 -9.07 4.15
C GLY A 125 0.71 -9.32 5.27
N ALA A 126 1.97 -9.58 4.92
CA ALA A 126 3.02 -9.86 5.87
C ALA A 126 3.52 -8.59 6.60
N GLU A 127 4.18 -8.77 7.74
CA GLU A 127 4.67 -7.66 8.58
C GLU A 127 6.08 -7.26 8.14
N LEU A 128 6.21 -6.12 7.48
CA LEU A 128 7.48 -5.57 7.00
C LEU A 128 7.89 -4.37 7.81
N PHE A 129 9.10 -4.41 8.39
CA PHE A 129 9.60 -3.33 9.24
C PHE A 129 9.57 -1.96 8.55
N THR A 130 10.11 -1.86 7.33
CA THR A 130 10.16 -0.60 6.56
C THR A 130 8.76 -0.09 6.21
N GLY A 131 7.81 -0.97 5.91
CA GLY A 131 6.40 -0.60 5.74
C GLY A 131 5.72 -0.20 7.06
N ASN A 132 6.08 -0.84 8.16
CA ASN A 132 5.59 -0.54 9.50
C ASN A 132 6.13 0.78 10.06
N CYS A 133 7.11 1.43 9.40
CA CYS A 133 7.46 2.82 9.67
C CYS A 133 6.25 3.76 9.48
N LEU A 134 5.29 3.43 8.61
CA LEU A 134 4.04 4.18 8.46
C LEU A 134 3.14 4.14 9.71
N MET A 135 3.36 3.20 10.64
CA MET A 135 2.67 3.19 11.93
C MET A 135 2.91 4.49 12.74
N THR A 136 3.97 5.23 12.43
CA THR A 136 4.21 6.58 12.99
C THR A 136 3.00 7.50 12.81
N MET A 137 2.24 7.38 11.72
CA MET A 137 1.00 8.17 11.53
C MET A 137 -0.03 7.87 12.60
N SER A 138 -0.28 6.60 12.92
CA SER A 138 -1.21 6.21 13.98
C SER A 138 -0.76 6.66 15.38
N TRP A 139 0.55 6.76 15.59
CA TRP A 139 1.13 7.29 16.83
C TRP A 139 0.98 8.82 16.91
N MET A 140 1.30 9.56 15.84
CA MET A 140 1.12 11.01 15.78
C MET A 140 -0.34 11.42 15.94
N SER A 141 -1.28 10.63 15.41
CA SER A 141 -2.72 10.84 15.58
C SER A 141 -3.25 10.36 16.95
N GLY A 142 -2.38 9.94 17.87
CA GLY A 142 -2.74 9.53 19.23
C GLY A 142 -3.53 8.21 19.33
N ARG A 143 -3.64 7.44 18.25
CA ARG A 143 -4.40 6.19 18.20
C ARG A 143 -3.60 4.95 18.65
N THR A 144 -2.28 5.06 18.65
CA THR A 144 -1.34 4.01 19.07
C THR A 144 -0.33 4.58 20.06
N SER A 145 -0.03 3.85 21.14
CA SER A 145 0.99 4.28 22.10
C SER A 145 2.41 4.13 21.55
N PHE A 146 3.34 4.94 22.04
CA PHE A 146 4.76 4.82 21.68
C PHE A 146 5.34 3.43 22.02
N ALA A 147 4.89 2.83 23.12
CA ALA A 147 5.28 1.47 23.51
C ALA A 147 4.82 0.40 22.50
N GLN A 148 3.60 0.52 21.97
CA GLN A 148 3.09 -0.37 20.92
C GLN A 148 3.88 -0.21 19.61
N LEU A 149 4.26 1.02 19.26
CA LEU A 149 5.10 1.32 18.09
C LEU A 149 6.46 0.61 18.21
N LEU A 150 7.19 0.86 19.30
CA LEU A 150 8.51 0.26 19.53
C LEU A 150 8.45 -1.28 19.65
N ARG A 151 7.42 -1.82 20.31
CA ARG A 151 7.21 -3.28 20.39
C ARG A 151 7.05 -3.88 19.00
N ASN A 152 6.18 -3.31 18.16
CA ASN A 152 5.99 -3.82 16.80
C ASN A 152 7.30 -3.74 16.01
N TRP A 153 7.95 -2.58 16.01
CA TRP A 153 9.21 -2.36 15.29
C TRP A 153 10.31 -3.33 15.69
N GLY A 154 10.52 -3.53 17.00
CA GLY A 154 11.50 -4.50 17.49
C GLY A 154 11.18 -5.93 17.05
N LEU A 155 9.94 -6.38 17.28
CA LEU A 155 9.53 -7.75 16.93
C LEU A 155 9.66 -8.02 15.43
N VAL A 156 9.15 -7.10 14.60
CA VAL A 156 9.14 -7.27 13.14
C VAL A 156 10.55 -7.19 12.57
N TYR A 157 11.41 -6.30 13.08
CA TYR A 157 12.80 -6.20 12.65
C TYR A 157 13.56 -7.53 12.86
N PHE A 158 13.49 -8.10 14.06
CA PHE A 158 14.17 -9.37 14.35
C PHE A 158 13.52 -10.54 13.61
N ALA A 159 12.20 -10.58 13.49
CA ALA A 159 11.51 -11.61 12.72
C ALA A 159 11.89 -11.56 11.23
N ASN A 160 11.96 -10.37 10.61
CA ASN A 160 12.43 -10.19 9.24
C ASN A 160 13.86 -10.69 9.07
N LEU A 161 14.75 -10.40 10.02
CA LEU A 161 16.13 -10.89 9.99
C LEU A 161 16.18 -12.42 10.06
N ILE A 162 15.43 -13.04 10.97
CA ILE A 162 15.35 -14.51 11.10
C ILE A 162 14.86 -15.14 9.80
N GLY A 163 13.81 -14.59 9.18
CA GLY A 163 13.30 -15.09 7.90
C GLY A 163 14.31 -14.99 6.77
N ALA A 164 15.02 -13.86 6.67
CA ALA A 164 16.04 -13.65 5.65
C ALA A 164 17.23 -14.60 5.83
N LEU A 165 17.72 -14.77 7.06
CA LEU A 165 18.80 -15.71 7.38
C LEU A 165 18.39 -17.17 7.15
N SER A 166 17.16 -17.52 7.48
CA SER A 166 16.61 -18.87 7.23
C SER A 166 16.61 -19.19 5.74
N LEU A 167 16.14 -18.26 4.91
CA LEU A 167 16.20 -18.44 3.46
C LEU A 167 17.64 -18.50 2.94
N ALA A 168 18.53 -17.63 3.41
CA ALA A 168 19.94 -17.67 3.03
C ALA A 168 20.59 -19.02 3.36
N GLY A 169 20.29 -19.58 4.55
CA GLY A 169 20.71 -20.92 4.94
C GLY A 169 20.16 -22.02 4.03
N LEU A 170 18.88 -21.95 3.64
CA LEU A 170 18.28 -22.88 2.68
C LEU A 170 18.93 -22.78 1.30
N MET A 171 19.23 -21.57 0.83
CA MET A 171 19.92 -21.35 -0.45
C MET A 171 21.36 -21.89 -0.42
N PHE A 172 22.03 -21.77 0.72
CA PHE A 172 23.34 -22.36 0.92
C PHE A 172 23.27 -23.90 0.89
N TYR A 173 22.34 -24.49 1.64
CA TYR A 173 22.14 -25.93 1.73
C TYR A 173 21.73 -26.58 0.40
N THR A 174 20.98 -25.85 -0.42
CA THR A 174 20.53 -26.31 -1.75
C THR A 174 21.54 -26.03 -2.87
N TYR A 175 22.74 -25.54 -2.54
CA TYR A 175 23.84 -25.25 -3.47
C TYR A 175 23.48 -24.26 -4.59
N GLN A 176 22.44 -23.43 -4.42
CA GLN A 176 22.02 -22.45 -5.44
C GLN A 176 23.09 -21.40 -5.74
N TRP A 177 23.98 -21.14 -4.78
CA TRP A 177 25.13 -20.25 -4.95
C TRP A 177 26.18 -20.81 -5.92
N MET A 178 26.20 -22.12 -6.19
CA MET A 178 27.10 -22.75 -7.17
C MET A 178 26.62 -22.62 -8.61
N LEU A 179 25.39 -22.11 -8.83
CA LEU A 179 24.87 -21.88 -10.18
C LEU A 179 25.78 -20.95 -11.00
N SER A 180 25.81 -21.19 -12.31
CA SER A 180 26.71 -20.52 -13.26
C SER A 180 28.19 -20.66 -12.86
N GLY A 181 28.60 -21.89 -12.50
CA GLY A 181 29.99 -22.16 -12.12
C GLY A 181 30.47 -21.34 -10.90
N HIS A 182 29.61 -21.18 -9.90
CA HIS A 182 29.77 -20.31 -8.72
C HIS A 182 29.58 -18.81 -8.97
N GLY A 183 29.18 -18.41 -10.18
CA GLY A 183 28.95 -17.00 -10.53
C GLY A 183 27.88 -16.33 -9.66
N VAL A 184 26.80 -17.05 -9.30
CA VAL A 184 25.74 -16.50 -8.44
C VAL A 184 26.27 -16.20 -7.03
N GLY A 185 27.01 -17.13 -6.44
CA GLY A 185 27.65 -16.94 -5.14
C GLY A 185 28.69 -15.82 -5.15
N ALA A 186 29.52 -15.75 -6.19
CA ALA A 186 30.50 -14.67 -6.36
C ALA A 186 29.81 -13.30 -6.47
N ASN A 187 28.75 -13.19 -7.27
CA ASN A 187 27.97 -11.95 -7.39
C ASN A 187 27.33 -11.55 -6.05
N ALA A 188 26.75 -12.51 -5.31
CA ALA A 188 26.19 -12.25 -3.98
C ALA A 188 27.25 -11.69 -3.02
N LEU A 189 28.46 -12.26 -3.01
CA LEU A 189 29.58 -11.78 -2.20
C LEU A 189 30.04 -10.38 -2.61
N LEU A 190 30.12 -10.08 -3.91
CA LEU A 190 30.48 -8.75 -4.41
C LEU A 190 29.44 -7.69 -3.98
N ILE A 191 28.15 -8.02 -4.09
CA ILE A 191 27.07 -7.15 -3.62
C ILE A 191 27.18 -6.92 -2.10
N ALA A 192 27.45 -7.96 -1.32
CA ALA A 192 27.62 -7.86 0.12
C ALA A 192 28.84 -7.02 0.49
N ASN A 193 29.98 -7.24 -0.15
CA ASN A 193 31.22 -6.51 0.11
C ASN A 193 31.04 -5.01 -0.17
N ALA A 194 30.42 -4.66 -1.29
CA ALA A 194 30.11 -3.26 -1.61
C ALA A 194 29.14 -2.59 -0.62
N LYS A 195 28.32 -3.38 0.11
CA LYS A 195 27.40 -2.86 1.13
C LYS A 195 28.08 -2.63 2.47
N VAL A 196 28.98 -3.52 2.88
CA VAL A 196 29.68 -3.42 4.19
C VAL A 196 30.80 -2.38 4.16
N ASP A 197 31.32 -2.04 2.98
CA ASP A 197 32.40 -1.07 2.79
C ASP A 197 31.91 0.41 2.76
N LEU A 198 30.60 0.64 2.89
CA LEU A 198 30.05 2.00 2.90
C LEU A 198 30.38 2.74 4.20
N SER A 199 30.76 4.02 4.06
CA SER A 199 30.81 4.94 5.20
C SER A 199 29.42 5.08 5.84
N PHE A 200 29.38 5.31 7.16
CA PHE A 200 28.14 5.45 7.90
C PHE A 200 27.22 6.55 7.32
N GLY A 201 27.77 7.72 6.97
CA GLY A 201 26.98 8.83 6.42
C GLY A 201 26.33 8.47 5.08
N SER A 202 27.08 7.82 4.18
CA SER A 202 26.53 7.34 2.91
C SER A 202 25.50 6.23 3.09
N ALA A 203 25.74 5.31 4.02
CA ALA A 203 24.79 4.23 4.34
C ALA A 203 23.48 4.79 4.91
N LEU A 204 23.54 5.76 5.83
CA LEU A 204 22.38 6.42 6.41
C LEU A 204 21.56 7.15 5.35
N ALA A 205 22.20 7.97 4.50
CA ALA A 205 21.51 8.70 3.44
C ALA A 205 20.81 7.75 2.45
N ARG A 206 21.47 6.66 2.04
CA ARG A 206 20.86 5.61 1.19
C ARG A 206 19.69 4.92 1.90
N GLY A 207 19.80 4.68 3.20
CA GLY A 207 18.72 4.11 4.02
C GLY A 207 17.48 4.99 4.07
N ILE A 208 17.65 6.31 4.26
CA ILE A 208 16.55 7.28 4.27
C ILE A 208 15.84 7.29 2.91
N LEU A 209 16.60 7.40 1.81
CA LEU A 209 16.03 7.40 0.46
C LEU A 209 15.29 6.09 0.13
N CYS A 210 15.89 4.96 0.49
CA CYS A 210 15.27 3.65 0.31
C CYS A 210 13.94 3.55 1.06
N ASN A 211 13.93 3.91 2.35
CA ASN A 211 12.71 3.79 3.14
C ASN A 211 11.63 4.79 2.72
N ALA A 212 12.01 5.97 2.21
CA ALA A 212 11.05 6.91 1.61
C ALA A 212 10.31 6.29 0.42
N LEU A 213 11.04 5.61 -0.48
CA LEU A 213 10.46 4.91 -1.62
C LEU A 213 9.58 3.72 -1.18
N VAL A 214 10.01 2.95 -0.19
CA VAL A 214 9.21 1.82 0.32
C VAL A 214 7.92 2.31 0.97
N CYS A 215 7.98 3.36 1.80
CA CYS A 215 6.78 3.94 2.41
C CYS A 215 5.82 4.48 1.34
N LEU A 216 6.35 5.12 0.29
CA LEU A 216 5.56 5.59 -0.84
C LEU A 216 4.89 4.41 -1.58
N ALA A 217 5.61 3.33 -1.86
CA ALA A 217 5.04 2.15 -2.51
C ALA A 217 3.89 1.53 -1.69
N ILE A 218 4.05 1.40 -0.37
CA ILE A 218 2.99 0.92 0.52
C ILE A 218 1.80 1.90 0.55
N TRP A 219 2.05 3.21 0.52
CA TRP A 219 1.01 4.22 0.44
C TRP A 219 0.20 4.11 -0.85
N LEU A 220 0.84 3.94 -2.00
CA LEU A 220 0.17 3.71 -3.29
C LEU A 220 -0.60 2.38 -3.28
N CYS A 221 -0.06 1.33 -2.66
CA CYS A 221 -0.78 0.08 -2.46
C CYS A 221 -2.05 0.25 -1.61
N PHE A 222 -2.07 1.21 -0.69
CA PHE A 222 -3.27 1.54 0.08
C PHE A 222 -4.32 2.30 -0.75
N SER A 223 -3.90 3.10 -1.73
CA SER A 223 -4.81 3.80 -2.65
C SER A 223 -5.42 2.87 -3.70
N ALA A 224 -4.76 1.77 -4.04
CA ALA A 224 -5.26 0.78 -5.00
C ALA A 224 -6.46 -0.04 -4.46
N ARG A 225 -7.42 -0.32 -5.35
CA ARG A 225 -8.61 -1.15 -5.06
C ARG A 225 -8.44 -2.62 -5.48
N THR A 226 -7.52 -2.92 -6.40
CA THR A 226 -7.30 -4.28 -6.94
C THR A 226 -5.88 -4.76 -6.63
N VAL A 227 -5.67 -6.08 -6.66
CA VAL A 227 -4.33 -6.68 -6.50
C VAL A 227 -3.42 -6.23 -7.64
N THR A 228 -3.91 -6.18 -8.88
CA THR A 228 -3.16 -5.66 -10.03
C THR A 228 -2.72 -4.21 -9.82
N GLY A 229 -3.61 -3.36 -9.28
CA GLY A 229 -3.26 -1.98 -8.96
C GLY A 229 -2.14 -1.87 -7.92
N LYS A 230 -2.13 -2.75 -6.91
CA LYS A 230 -1.05 -2.82 -5.92
C LYS A 230 0.28 -3.28 -6.52
N ILE A 231 0.24 -4.20 -7.49
CA ILE A 231 1.45 -4.74 -8.13
C ILE A 231 2.11 -3.71 -9.06
N LEU A 232 1.31 -2.89 -9.73
CA LEU A 232 1.79 -1.88 -10.70
C LEU A 232 2.19 -0.54 -10.05
N SER A 233 1.84 -0.32 -8.78
CA SER A 233 2.14 0.90 -8.02
C SER A 233 3.56 0.87 -7.46
#